data_AF-A0A2I1EV00-F1
#
_entry.id   AF-A0A2I1EV00-F1
#
_cell.length_a   1.000
_cell.length_b   1.000
_cell.length_c   1.000
_cell.angle_alpha   90.00
_cell.angle_beta   90.00
_cell.angle_gamma   90.00
#
_symmetry.space_group_name_H-M   'P 1'
#
loop_
_entity.id
_entity.type
_entity.pdbx_description
1 polymer ?
#
loop_
_entity_poly.entity_id
_entity_poly.type
_entity_poly.pdbx_seq_one_letter_code
_entity_poly.pdbx_strand_id
1 'polypeptide(L)'
;MVNEPTDENLSHVTTARQLVQDHQISQDVISNFFYRPPNDYQIYDISYREIQISFELVSELLDSNNNTSYSVQPINLHEFYFLKAEEKKCYKVTCALIPHSSIVEYLNKNIHGVEFNHNEQQQEINVEFSRELKENLEYYLKQFLATK
;
A
#
# COMPACT_ATOMS: atom_id res chain seq x y z
N MET A 1 52.20 62.79 -15.09
CA MET A 1 52.80 61.45 -15.26
C MET A 1 52.19 60.59 -14.14
N VAL A 2 51.28 59.65 -14.42
CA VAL A 2 51.54 58.30 -14.96
C VAL A 2 52.18 57.45 -13.83
N ASN A 3 51.58 56.39 -13.26
CA ASN A 3 50.34 55.62 -13.54
C ASN A 3 49.78 54.94 -12.25
N GLU A 4 48.53 54.45 -12.30
CA GLU A 4 47.92 53.37 -11.48
C GLU A 4 48.35 51.97 -12.00
N PRO A 5 47.84 50.79 -11.54
CA PRO A 5 46.85 50.49 -10.49
C PRO A 5 47.53 49.75 -9.30
N THR A 6 46.94 48.92 -8.41
CA THR A 6 45.63 48.23 -8.26
C THR A 6 45.29 48.15 -6.73
N ASP A 7 44.26 47.49 -6.17
CA ASP A 7 43.40 46.36 -6.61
C ASP A 7 41.99 46.36 -5.94
N GLU A 8 41.17 45.36 -6.27
CA GLU A 8 39.79 45.08 -5.82
C GLU A 8 39.69 44.64 -4.33
N ASN A 9 38.55 44.62 -3.61
CA ASN A 9 37.14 44.56 -4.02
C ASN A 9 36.23 45.15 -2.91
N LEU A 10 35.30 46.04 -3.26
CA LEU A 10 34.16 46.41 -2.40
C LEU A 10 32.86 46.01 -3.13
N SER A 11 32.20 44.96 -2.67
CA SER A 11 30.86 44.60 -3.14
C SER A 11 29.92 44.26 -1.98
N HIS A 12 28.87 45.06 -1.85
CA HIS A 12 27.67 44.69 -1.10
C HIS A 12 27.02 43.46 -1.76
N VAL A 13 26.30 42.64 -0.98
CA VAL A 13 24.89 42.31 -1.28
C VAL A 13 24.22 41.63 -0.08
N THR A 14 22.95 41.97 0.11
CA THR A 14 22.07 41.55 1.20
C THR A 14 21.36 40.22 0.87
N THR A 15 20.95 39.49 1.91
CA THR A 15 19.97 38.37 1.87
C THR A 15 20.43 37.03 1.27
N ALA A 16 20.61 36.07 2.17
CA ALA A 16 19.99 34.75 2.02
C ALA A 16 19.54 34.25 3.41
N ARG A 17 18.32 34.58 3.83
CA ARG A 17 17.68 33.82 4.92
C ARG A 17 17.34 32.45 4.34
N GLN A 18 18.15 31.45 4.70
CA GLN A 18 18.00 30.09 4.24
C GLN A 18 16.65 29.55 4.75
N LEU A 19 15.66 29.52 3.85
CA LEU A 19 14.41 28.80 4.07
C LEU A 19 14.76 27.31 4.10
N VAL A 20 14.97 26.80 5.31
CA VAL A 20 14.91 25.35 5.55
C VAL A 20 13.46 24.96 5.27
N GLN A 21 13.21 24.45 4.06
CA GLN A 21 11.99 23.72 3.80
C GLN A 21 12.06 22.45 4.64
N ASP A 22 11.31 22.45 5.75
CA ASP A 22 10.98 21.22 6.46
C ASP A 22 10.14 20.35 5.51
N HIS A 23 10.84 19.61 4.66
CA HIS A 23 10.26 18.49 3.94
C HIS A 23 10.03 17.41 4.98
N GLN A 24 8.92 17.54 5.71
CA GLN A 24 8.37 16.43 6.48
C GLN A 24 8.07 15.34 5.47
N ILE A 25 9.02 14.41 5.34
CA ILE A 25 8.79 13.10 4.75
C ILE A 25 7.74 12.49 5.67
N SER A 26 6.46 12.64 5.29
CA SER A 26 5.36 11.93 5.90
C SER A 26 5.70 10.47 5.77
N GLN A 27 6.15 9.87 6.88
CA GLN A 27 6.58 8.50 6.90
C GLN A 27 5.33 7.66 6.64
N ASP A 28 5.22 7.09 5.42
CA ASP A 28 4.06 6.29 5.01
C ASP A 28 3.86 5.16 6.03
N VAL A 29 2.90 5.34 6.94
CA VAL A 29 2.57 4.36 7.97
C VAL A 29 1.75 3.26 7.31
N ILE A 30 2.46 2.37 6.64
CA ILE A 30 1.90 1.10 6.15
C ILE A 30 1.62 0.24 7.37
N SER A 31 0.36 -0.16 7.54
CA SER A 31 -0.06 -1.09 8.58
C SER A 31 -0.36 -2.44 7.95
N ASN A 32 0.36 -3.47 8.40
CA ASN A 32 0.23 -4.85 7.96
C ASN A 32 -0.38 -5.73 9.05
N PHE A 33 -1.35 -6.57 8.69
CA PHE A 33 -1.94 -7.56 9.59
C PHE A 33 -2.64 -8.69 8.83
N PHE A 34 -2.63 -9.89 9.41
CA PHE A 34 -3.46 -10.98 8.90
C PHE A 34 -4.92 -10.80 9.35
N TYR A 35 -5.85 -11.04 8.43
CA TYR A 35 -7.29 -10.93 8.66
C TYR A 35 -8.05 -12.17 8.19
N ARG A 36 -9.09 -12.53 8.94
CA ARG A 36 -10.09 -13.53 8.54
C ARG A 36 -11.48 -12.93 8.77
N PRO A 37 -12.24 -12.62 7.70
CA PRO A 37 -13.60 -12.12 7.84
C PRO A 37 -14.52 -13.13 8.56
N PRO A 38 -15.58 -12.67 9.23
CA PRO A 38 -16.69 -13.53 9.62
C PRO A 38 -17.26 -14.29 8.41
N ASN A 39 -17.69 -15.53 8.64
CA ASN A 39 -18.21 -16.45 7.62
C ASN A 39 -17.25 -16.81 6.48
N ASP A 40 -15.96 -16.47 6.62
CA ASP A 40 -14.91 -16.85 5.67
C ASP A 40 -13.92 -17.86 6.29
N TYR A 41 -13.40 -18.73 5.42
CA TYR A 41 -12.36 -19.70 5.75
C TYR A 41 -10.97 -19.25 5.29
N GLN A 42 -10.89 -18.29 4.36
CA GLN A 42 -9.64 -17.76 3.85
C GLN A 42 -8.97 -16.82 4.84
N ILE A 43 -7.63 -16.77 4.77
CA ILE A 43 -6.81 -15.81 5.52
C ILE A 43 -6.16 -14.88 4.51
N TYR A 44 -6.19 -13.58 4.83
CA TYR A 44 -5.68 -12.51 3.99
C TYR A 44 -4.55 -11.80 4.72
N ASP A 45 -3.44 -11.52 4.03
CA ASP A 45 -2.50 -10.49 4.47
C ASP A 45 -3.00 -9.13 3.98
N ILE A 46 -3.24 -8.23 4.92
CA ILE A 46 -3.80 -6.90 4.67
C ILE A 46 -2.72 -5.87 4.87
N SER A 47 -2.43 -5.12 3.81
CA SER A 47 -1.62 -3.90 3.84
C SER A 47 -2.54 -2.71 3.59
N TYR A 48 -2.53 -1.72 4.49
CA TYR A 48 -3.20 -0.45 4.22
C TYR A 48 -2.33 0.74 4.58
N ARG A 49 -2.47 1.82 3.80
CA ARG A 49 -1.79 3.10 4.03
C ARG A 49 -2.72 4.26 3.72
N GLU A 50 -2.55 5.35 4.46
CA GLU A 50 -3.22 6.62 4.15
C GLU A 50 -2.69 7.17 2.81
N ILE A 51 -3.56 7.78 2.02
CA ILE A 51 -3.23 8.42 0.75
C ILE A 51 -3.90 9.79 0.65
N GLN A 52 -3.27 10.72 -0.07
CA GLN A 52 -3.88 12.00 -0.38
C GLN A 52 -4.93 11.82 -1.49
N ILE A 53 -6.09 12.45 -1.33
CA ILE A 53 -7.12 12.48 -2.37
C ILE A 53 -6.68 13.47 -3.44
N SER A 54 -6.28 12.97 -4.62
CA SER A 54 -5.98 13.78 -5.80
C SER A 54 -7.16 13.78 -6.78
N PHE A 55 -7.20 14.76 -7.68
CA PHE A 55 -8.16 14.78 -8.78
C PHE A 55 -8.03 13.52 -9.66
N GLU A 56 -6.80 13.06 -9.90
CA GLU A 56 -6.52 11.88 -10.72
C GLU A 56 -7.06 10.59 -10.09
N LEU A 57 -6.89 10.39 -8.77
CA LEU A 57 -7.52 9.29 -8.05
C LEU A 57 -9.06 9.34 -8.13
N VAL A 58 -9.64 10.54 -8.04
CA VAL A 58 -11.10 10.72 -8.17
C VAL A 58 -11.57 10.39 -9.59
N SER A 59 -10.81 10.79 -10.62
CA SER A 59 -11.07 10.41 -12.01
C SER A 59 -11.00 8.89 -12.20
N GLU A 60 -9.91 8.24 -11.76
CA GLU A 60 -9.75 6.78 -11.83
C GLU A 60 -10.92 6.03 -11.17
N LEU A 61 -11.34 6.46 -9.98
CA LEU A 61 -12.45 5.86 -9.25
C LEU A 61 -13.78 6.02 -9.98
N LEU A 62 -14.06 7.19 -10.56
CA LEU A 62 -15.28 7.44 -11.33
C LEU A 62 -15.28 6.66 -12.65
N ASP A 63 -14.14 6.64 -13.36
CA ASP A 63 -13.96 5.94 -14.63
C ASP A 63 -13.96 4.42 -14.48
N SER A 64 -13.54 3.88 -13.33
CA SER A 64 -13.54 2.43 -13.05
C SER A 64 -14.93 1.78 -13.06
N ASN A 65 -16.01 2.56 -12.90
CA ASN A 65 -17.38 2.08 -13.14
C ASN A 65 -17.63 1.70 -14.63
N ASN A 66 -16.74 2.10 -15.54
CA ASN A 66 -16.80 1.83 -16.98
C ASN A 66 -15.87 0.69 -17.43
N ASN A 67 -15.68 -0.35 -16.59
CA ASN A 67 -15.12 -1.66 -16.99
C ASN A 67 -13.73 -1.68 -17.66
N THR A 68 -12.84 -0.71 -17.37
CA THR A 68 -11.50 -0.66 -17.98
C THR A 68 -10.37 -0.60 -16.96
N SER A 69 -10.03 -1.76 -16.38
CA SER A 69 -8.70 -2.00 -15.83
C SER A 69 -8.16 -3.32 -16.37
N TYR A 70 -7.46 -3.24 -17.50
CA TYR A 70 -6.66 -4.34 -18.07
C TYR A 70 -5.31 -4.50 -17.35
N SER A 71 -5.21 -4.04 -16.10
CA SER A 71 -4.12 -4.47 -15.22
C SER A 71 -4.34 -5.96 -14.92
N VAL A 72 -3.39 -6.79 -15.35
CA VAL A 72 -3.32 -8.20 -14.93
C VAL A 72 -2.88 -8.21 -13.47
N GLN A 73 -3.79 -7.85 -12.56
CA GLN A 73 -3.57 -8.02 -11.14
C GLN A 73 -3.39 -9.52 -10.86
N PRO A 74 -2.46 -9.90 -9.95
CA PRO A 74 -2.36 -11.28 -9.51
C PRO A 74 -3.73 -11.77 -9.04
N ILE A 75 -4.12 -12.99 -9.44
CA ILE A 75 -5.43 -13.57 -9.11
C ILE A 75 -5.72 -13.64 -7.60
N ASN A 76 -4.67 -13.67 -6.79
CA ASN A 76 -4.69 -13.69 -5.33
C ASN A 76 -4.55 -12.29 -4.71
N LEU A 77 -4.64 -11.21 -5.49
CA LEU A 77 -4.59 -9.83 -5.02
C LEU A 77 -5.94 -9.14 -5.21
N HIS A 78 -6.35 -8.35 -4.23
CA HIS A 78 -7.47 -7.43 -4.34
C HIS A 78 -7.11 -6.07 -3.75
N GLU A 79 -7.33 -5.01 -4.53
CA GLU A 79 -7.07 -3.63 -4.10
C GLU A 79 -8.35 -2.80 -4.15
N PHE A 80 -8.60 -2.04 -3.10
CA PHE A 80 -9.72 -1.10 -3.02
C PHE A 80 -9.36 0.13 -2.19
N TYR A 81 -10.22 1.14 -2.25
CA TYR A 81 -10.06 2.39 -1.51
C TYR A 81 -11.13 2.53 -0.43
N PHE A 82 -10.73 3.04 0.74
CA PHE A 82 -11.60 3.24 1.90
C PHE A 82 -11.53 4.70 2.37
N LEU A 83 -12.67 5.38 2.37
CA LEU A 83 -12.80 6.75 2.87
C LEU A 83 -13.32 6.74 4.32
N LYS A 84 -12.46 7.09 5.29
CA LYS A 84 -12.87 7.33 6.67
C LYS A 84 -13.35 8.78 6.80
N ALA A 85 -14.60 9.00 6.41
CA ALA A 85 -15.17 10.34 6.19
C ALA A 85 -15.10 11.27 7.42
N GLU A 86 -15.24 10.72 8.63
CA GLU A 86 -15.16 11.46 9.90
C GLU A 86 -13.77 12.10 10.12
N GLU A 87 -12.71 11.39 9.71
CA GLU A 87 -11.33 11.87 9.79
C GLU A 87 -10.88 12.61 8.52
N LYS A 88 -11.70 12.60 7.46
CA LYS A 88 -11.38 13.10 6.11
C LYS A 88 -10.17 12.40 5.48
N LYS A 89 -9.92 11.14 5.85
CA LYS A 89 -8.79 10.33 5.38
C LYS A 89 -9.21 9.31 4.34
N CYS A 90 -8.39 9.15 3.30
CA CYS A 90 -8.51 8.08 2.33
C CYS A 90 -7.40 7.06 2.57
N TYR A 91 -7.71 5.78 2.44
CA TYR A 91 -6.77 4.68 2.56
C TYR A 91 -6.79 3.83 1.30
N LYS A 92 -5.60 3.48 0.79
CA LYS A 92 -5.47 2.36 -0.15
C LYS A 92 -5.33 1.09 0.68
N VAL A 93 -6.17 0.09 0.40
CA VAL A 93 -6.13 -1.23 1.02
C VAL A 93 -5.76 -2.26 -0.04
N THR A 94 -4.72 -3.04 0.22
CA THR A 94 -4.22 -4.12 -0.61
C THR A 94 -4.35 -5.42 0.19
N CYS A 95 -5.04 -6.41 -0.38
CA CYS A 95 -5.32 -7.69 0.25
C CYS A 95 -4.67 -8.81 -0.55
N ALA A 96 -3.75 -9.56 0.04
CA ALA A 96 -3.19 -10.77 -0.55
C ALA A 96 -3.85 -12.01 0.08
N LEU A 97 -4.45 -12.85 -0.76
CA LEU A 97 -5.04 -14.12 -0.34
C LEU A 97 -3.92 -15.15 -0.12
N ILE A 98 -3.85 -15.70 1.10
CA ILE A 98 -2.81 -16.63 1.53
C ILE A 98 -3.28 -18.08 1.33
N PRO A 99 -2.60 -18.89 0.50
CA PRO A 99 -2.95 -20.30 0.34
C PRO A 99 -2.80 -21.09 1.65
N HIS A 100 -3.77 -21.97 1.93
CA HIS A 100 -3.72 -22.86 3.10
C HIS A 100 -2.47 -23.74 3.12
N SER A 101 -1.95 -24.13 1.95
CA SER A 101 -0.68 -24.87 1.82
C SER A 101 0.50 -24.08 2.39
N SER A 102 0.63 -22.79 2.06
CA SER A 102 1.71 -21.92 2.58
C SER A 102 1.62 -21.73 4.09
N ILE A 103 0.41 -21.68 4.66
CA ILE A 103 0.21 -21.63 6.12
C ILE A 103 0.65 -22.95 6.76
N VAL A 104 0.24 -24.08 6.19
CA VAL A 104 0.62 -25.42 6.68
C VAL A 104 2.14 -25.65 6.58
N GLU A 105 2.77 -25.23 5.49
CA GLU A 105 4.23 -25.27 5.34
C GLU A 105 4.93 -24.41 6.41
N TYR A 106 4.49 -23.16 6.59
CA TYR A 106 5.04 -22.27 7.61
C TYR A 106 4.91 -22.86 9.02
N LEU A 107 3.76 -23.44 9.37
CA LEU A 107 3.54 -24.07 10.67
C LEU A 107 4.44 -25.31 10.85
N ASN A 108 4.52 -26.19 9.86
CA ASN A 108 5.39 -27.38 9.94
C ASN A 108 6.87 -27.02 10.09
N LYS A 109 7.34 -26.01 9.35
CA LYS A 109 8.71 -25.51 9.45
C LYS A 109 8.99 -24.88 10.82
N ASN A 110 8.16 -23.95 11.27
CA ASN A 110 8.46 -23.13 12.46
C ASN A 110 8.06 -23.77 13.80
N ILE A 111 7.12 -24.73 13.80
CA ILE A 111 6.66 -25.41 15.04
C ILE A 111 7.24 -26.83 15.13
N HIS A 112 7.32 -27.56 14.01
CA HIS A 112 7.73 -28.97 14.00
C HIS A 112 9.13 -29.21 13.43
N GLY A 113 9.77 -28.20 12.84
CA GLY A 113 11.08 -28.33 12.18
C GLY A 113 11.05 -29.21 10.93
N VAL A 114 9.86 -29.45 10.35
CA VAL A 114 9.67 -30.29 9.17
C VAL A 114 9.57 -29.40 7.93
N GLU A 115 10.56 -29.52 7.06
CA GLU A 115 10.55 -28.91 5.73
C GLU A 115 10.20 -29.96 4.67
N PHE A 116 9.29 -29.64 3.76
CA PHE A 116 8.94 -30.49 2.64
C PHE A 116 9.79 -30.10 1.42
N ASN A 117 10.50 -31.06 0.84
CA ASN A 117 11.20 -30.85 -0.42
C ASN A 117 10.16 -30.76 -1.56
N HIS A 118 9.96 -29.55 -2.08
CA HIS A 118 9.02 -29.24 -3.15
C HIS A 118 9.55 -29.70 -4.51
N ASN A 119 9.64 -31.01 -4.71
CA ASN A 119 9.88 -31.60 -6.02
C ASN A 119 8.61 -31.45 -6.87
N GLU A 120 8.63 -30.48 -7.80
CA GLU A 120 7.86 -30.43 -9.05
C GLU A 120 6.51 -31.18 -9.06
N GLN A 121 5.44 -30.60 -8.47
CA GLN A 121 3.99 -30.90 -8.69
C GLN A 121 3.09 -30.64 -7.47
N GLN A 122 3.58 -29.99 -6.40
CA GLN A 122 2.64 -29.20 -5.60
C GLN A 122 2.13 -28.07 -6.50
N GLN A 123 0.97 -28.31 -7.09
CA GLN A 123 0.19 -27.28 -7.77
C GLN A 123 0.15 -26.10 -6.82
N GLU A 124 0.63 -24.95 -7.28
CA GLU A 124 0.13 -23.68 -6.76
C GLU A 124 -1.39 -23.79 -6.92
N ILE A 125 -2.08 -24.08 -5.82
CA ILE A 125 -3.53 -23.99 -5.77
C ILE A 125 -3.74 -22.50 -5.92
N ASN A 126 -3.95 -22.09 -7.18
CA ASN A 126 -4.11 -20.73 -7.61
C ASN A 126 -5.39 -20.21 -6.99
N VAL A 127 -5.29 -19.74 -5.74
CA VAL A 127 -6.44 -19.27 -4.97
C VAL A 127 -6.80 -17.91 -5.54
N GLU A 128 -7.74 -17.92 -6.47
CA GLU A 128 -8.28 -16.72 -7.09
C GLU A 128 -9.37 -16.12 -6.21
N PHE A 129 -9.38 -14.80 -6.12
CA PHE A 129 -10.50 -14.07 -5.54
C PHE A 129 -11.76 -14.21 -6.40
N SER A 130 -12.75 -14.96 -5.91
CA SER A 130 -14.13 -14.82 -6.40
C SER A 130 -14.67 -13.41 -6.09
N ARG A 131 -15.64 -12.93 -6.87
CA ARG A 131 -16.30 -11.64 -6.62
C ARG A 131 -16.93 -11.60 -5.23
N GLU A 132 -17.57 -12.69 -4.82
CA GLU A 132 -18.24 -12.83 -3.52
C GLU A 132 -17.23 -12.73 -2.37
N LEU A 133 -16.02 -13.30 -2.52
CA LEU A 133 -14.93 -13.14 -1.55
C LEU A 133 -14.46 -11.67 -1.47
N LYS A 134 -14.33 -10.97 -2.61
CA LYS A 134 -13.95 -9.55 -2.64
C LYS A 134 -14.99 -8.68 -1.92
N GLU A 135 -16.27 -8.86 -2.23
CA GLU A 135 -17.37 -8.11 -1.63
C GLU A 135 -17.48 -8.36 -0.12
N ASN A 136 -17.36 -9.63 0.32
CA ASN A 136 -17.35 -10.02 1.73
C ASN A 136 -16.16 -9.41 2.50
N LEU A 137 -14.96 -9.52 1.93
CA LEU A 137 -13.73 -8.99 2.50
C LEU A 137 -13.78 -7.46 2.62
N GLU A 138 -14.20 -6.76 1.56
CA GLU A 138 -14.36 -5.30 1.58
C GLU A 138 -15.35 -4.85 2.64
N TYR A 139 -16.52 -5.49 2.73
CA TYR A 139 -17.54 -5.12 3.71
C TYR A 139 -16.98 -5.18 5.14
N TYR A 140 -16.38 -6.31 5.52
CA TYR A 140 -15.89 -6.50 6.89
C TYR A 140 -14.62 -5.70 7.20
N LEU A 141 -13.70 -5.52 6.23
CA LEU A 141 -12.53 -4.65 6.41
C LEU A 141 -12.94 -3.18 6.60
N LYS A 142 -13.93 -2.68 5.84
CA LYS A 142 -14.40 -1.29 6.01
C LYS A 142 -14.99 -1.07 7.41
N GLN A 143 -15.69 -2.05 7.99
CA GLN A 143 -16.13 -1.96 9.39
C GLN A 143 -14.95 -2.00 10.37
N PHE A 144 -14.01 -2.95 10.19
CA PHE A 144 -12.85 -3.10 11.07
C PHE A 144 -11.96 -1.84 11.07
N LEU A 145 -11.64 -1.30 9.90
CA LEU A 145 -10.82 -0.09 9.73
C LEU A 145 -11.56 1.19 10.17
N ALA A 146 -12.89 1.21 10.18
CA ALA A 146 -13.65 2.32 10.77
C ALA A 146 -13.50 2.37 12.30
N THR A 147 -13.40 1.21 12.96
CA THR A 147 -13.26 1.11 14.44
C THR A 147 -11.83 1.30 14.97
N LYS A 148 -10.84 1.45 14.08
CA LYS A 148 -9.40 1.52 14.39
C LYS A 148 -8.86 2.94 14.28
#